data_AF-A0A918J1L4-F1
#
_entry.id   AF-A0A918J1L4-F1
#
_cell.length_a   1.000
_cell.length_b   1.000
_cell.length_c   1.000
_cell.angle_alpha   90.00
_cell.angle_beta   90.00
_cell.angle_gamma   90.00
#
_symmetry.space_group_name_H-M   'P 1'
#
loop_
_entity.id
_entity.type
_entity.pdbx_description
1 polymer ?
#
loop_
_entity_poly.entity_id
_entity_poly.type
_entity_poly.pdbx_seq_one_letter_code
_entity_poly.pdbx_strand_id
1 'polypeptide(L)'
;MEKIQIDTLVVFVQEDSGNSMERLISQVKIEIENLPPKCKQSFILSKQEGLTNIEIAEHLNISTKTVEGHITKAFSILRKTLDPKINGVFLLLFGIDLKQKI
;
A
#
# COMPACT_ATOMS: atom_id res chain seq x y z
N MET A 1 -22.89 24.99 7.74
CA MET A 1 -22.69 24.62 6.31
C MET A 1 -21.51 25.42 5.74
N GLU A 2 -20.30 25.36 6.29
CA GLU A 2 -19.40 24.22 6.56
C GLU A 2 -18.70 23.64 5.33
N LYS A 3 -17.48 24.15 5.14
CA LYS A 3 -16.22 23.41 4.88
C LYS A 3 -15.97 22.72 3.53
N ILE A 4 -16.65 23.08 2.44
CA ILE A 4 -16.37 22.45 1.12
C ILE A 4 -15.20 23.08 0.34
N GLN A 5 -14.60 24.19 0.79
CA GLN A 5 -13.53 24.87 0.01
C GLN A 5 -12.09 24.68 0.54
N ILE A 6 -11.88 23.98 1.65
CA ILE A 6 -10.52 23.75 2.17
C ILE A 6 -9.90 22.51 1.54
N ASP A 7 -10.65 21.42 1.35
CA ASP A 7 -10.06 20.18 0.80
C ASP A 7 -9.61 20.33 -0.65
N THR A 8 -10.30 21.14 -1.46
CA THR A 8 -9.86 21.44 -2.83
C THR A 8 -8.61 22.33 -2.82
N LEU A 9 -8.53 23.36 -1.96
CA LEU A 9 -7.34 24.21 -1.86
C LEU A 9 -6.13 23.47 -1.27
N VAL A 10 -6.30 22.48 -0.39
CA VAL A 10 -5.21 21.62 0.07
C VAL A 10 -4.62 20.77 -1.08
N VAL A 11 -5.43 20.46 -2.10
CA VAL A 11 -4.98 19.84 -3.35
C VAL A 11 -4.31 20.84 -4.30
N PHE A 12 -4.71 22.12 -4.29
CA PHE A 12 -4.14 23.17 -5.17
C PHE A 12 -2.93 23.93 -4.59
N VAL A 13 -2.73 23.98 -3.26
CA VAL A 13 -1.62 24.70 -2.60
C VAL A 13 -0.33 23.86 -2.55
N GLN A 14 -0.12 22.95 -3.50
CA GLN A 14 1.19 22.34 -3.72
C GLN A 14 1.67 22.75 -5.10
N GLU A 15 2.16 23.99 -5.18
CA GLU A 15 3.13 24.38 -6.19
C GLU A 15 4.33 23.43 -6.10
N ASP A 16 4.28 22.42 -6.97
CA ASP A 16 5.38 21.82 -7.73
C ASP A 16 6.80 22.14 -7.22
N SER A 17 7.10 21.71 -6.00
CA SER A 17 8.44 21.72 -5.39
C SER A 17 8.75 20.37 -4.71
N GLY A 18 7.92 19.36 -4.93
CA GLY A 18 8.13 18.01 -4.42
C GLY A 18 9.15 17.28 -5.30
N ASN A 19 10.23 16.78 -4.69
CA ASN A 19 11.17 15.89 -5.35
C ASN A 19 10.39 14.77 -6.07
N SER A 20 10.81 14.36 -7.27
CA SER A 20 10.15 13.30 -8.05
C SER A 20 9.88 12.03 -7.22
N MET A 21 10.71 11.74 -6.22
CA MET A 21 10.49 10.64 -5.27
C MET A 21 9.26 10.82 -4.38
N GLU A 22 8.98 12.04 -3.90
CA GLU A 22 7.85 12.33 -3.02
C GLU A 22 6.51 12.13 -3.74
N ARG A 23 6.46 12.50 -5.03
CA ARG A 23 5.30 12.25 -5.90
C ARG A 23 5.06 10.76 -6.13
N LEU A 24 6.12 9.96 -6.28
CA LEU A 24 6.00 8.51 -6.43
C LEU A 24 5.46 7.87 -5.13
N ILE A 25 5.97 8.29 -3.98
CA ILE A 25 5.53 7.80 -2.68
C ILE A 25 4.06 8.16 -2.43
N SER A 26 3.64 9.38 -2.74
CA SER A 26 2.25 9.79 -2.53
C SER A 26 1.27 9.00 -3.40
N GLN A 27 1.62 8.74 -4.67
CA GLN A 27 0.82 7.89 -5.55
C GLN A 27 0.68 6.46 -5.01
N VAL A 28 1.76 5.86 -4.51
CA VAL A 28 1.70 4.53 -3.90
C VAL A 28 0.81 4.52 -2.66
N LYS A 29 0.91 5.54 -1.80
CA LYS A 29 0.06 5.65 -0.60
C LYS A 29 -1.42 5.73 -0.94
N ILE A 30 -1.80 6.53 -1.95
CA ILE A 30 -3.18 6.65 -2.40
C ILE A 30 -3.72 5.27 -2.84
N GLU A 31 -2.94 4.52 -3.60
CA GLU A 31 -3.34 3.18 -4.06
C GLU A 31 -3.43 2.15 -2.93
N ILE A 32 -2.58 2.26 -1.90
CA ILE A 32 -2.67 1.44 -0.69
C ILE A 32 -3.99 1.73 0.04
N GLU A 33 -4.39 2.99 0.16
CA GLU A 33 -5.65 3.35 0.82
C GLU A 33 -6.89 2.78 0.12
N ASN A 34 -6.83 2.65 -1.20
CA ASN A 34 -7.87 2.08 -2.05
C ASN A 34 -7.95 0.53 -2.00
N LEU A 35 -7.02 -0.14 -1.31
CA LEU A 35 -7.07 -1.59 -1.16
C LEU A 35 -8.29 -2.02 -0.33
N PRO A 36 -8.87 -3.21 -0.63
CA PRO A 36 -9.89 -3.81 0.22
C PRO A 36 -9.40 -3.90 1.68
N PRO A 37 -10.24 -3.60 2.69
CA PRO A 37 -9.78 -3.41 4.08
C PRO A 37 -8.90 -4.54 4.62
N LYS A 38 -9.27 -5.81 4.38
CA LYS A 38 -8.49 -6.97 4.84
C LYS A 38 -7.15 -7.12 4.12
N CYS A 39 -7.11 -6.78 2.83
CA CYS A 39 -5.88 -6.77 2.03
C CYS A 39 -4.96 -5.65 2.49
N LYS A 40 -5.51 -4.44 2.69
CA LYS A 40 -4.80 -3.28 3.23
C LYS A 40 -4.17 -3.59 4.58
N GLN A 41 -4.96 -4.12 5.53
CA GLN A 41 -4.50 -4.43 6.87
C GLN A 41 -3.34 -5.45 6.86
N SER A 42 -3.49 -6.55 6.11
CA SER A 42 -2.41 -7.56 6.01
C SER A 42 -1.15 -6.95 5.37
N PHE A 43 -1.32 -6.14 4.32
CA PHE A 43 -0.21 -5.49 3.62
C PHE A 43 0.56 -4.51 4.51
N ILE A 44 -0.15 -3.66 5.26
CA ILE A 44 0.45 -2.71 6.20
C ILE A 44 1.23 -3.43 7.30
N LEU A 45 0.64 -4.45 7.92
CA LEU A 45 1.31 -5.24 8.95
C LEU A 45 2.59 -5.91 8.42
N SER A 46 2.57 -6.43 7.18
CA SER A 46 3.75 -7.03 6.57
C SER A 46 4.82 -5.99 6.18
N LYS A 47 4.43 -4.86 5.58
CA LYS A 47 5.38 -3.96 4.91
C LYS A 47 5.77 -2.73 5.72
N GLN A 48 4.93 -2.28 6.64
CA GLN A 48 5.25 -1.17 7.55
C GLN A 48 5.71 -1.69 8.90
N GLU A 49 4.99 -2.67 9.47
CA GLU A 49 5.32 -3.21 10.80
C GLU A 49 6.31 -4.38 10.75
N GLY A 50 6.58 -4.95 9.56
CA GLY A 50 7.57 -6.02 9.38
C GLY A 50 7.14 -7.39 9.92
N LEU A 51 5.85 -7.59 10.19
CA LEU A 51 5.32 -8.82 10.74
C LEU A 51 5.34 -9.95 9.68
N THR A 52 5.63 -11.17 10.14
CA THR A 52 5.55 -12.39 9.34
C THR A 52 4.10 -12.80 9.11
N ASN A 53 3.86 -13.66 8.11
CA ASN A 53 2.51 -14.17 7.84
C ASN A 53 1.91 -14.93 9.04
N ILE A 54 2.75 -15.57 9.87
CA ILE A 54 2.33 -16.25 11.10
C ILE A 54 1.88 -15.23 12.14
N GLU A 55 2.70 -14.22 12.42
CA GLU A 55 2.36 -13.18 13.41
C GLU A 55 1.10 -12.40 12.98
N ILE A 56 0.94 -12.12 11.68
CA ILE A 56 -0.27 -11.47 11.16
C ILE A 56 -1.49 -12.39 11.31
N ALA A 57 -1.34 -13.69 11.04
CA ALA A 57 -2.41 -14.66 11.18
C ALA A 57 -2.90 -14.76 12.63
N GLU A 58 -1.97 -14.78 13.59
CA GLU A 58 -2.25 -14.74 15.02
C GLU A 58 -2.91 -13.42 15.42
N HIS A 59 -2.35 -12.28 14.99
CA HIS A 59 -2.86 -10.95 15.30
C HIS A 59 -4.29 -10.71 14.79
N LEU A 60 -4.61 -11.23 13.60
CA LEU A 60 -5.92 -11.09 12.96
C LEU A 60 -6.88 -12.26 13.25
N ASN A 61 -6.41 -13.29 13.96
CA ASN A 61 -7.14 -14.54 14.23
C ASN A 61 -7.73 -15.19 12.94
N ILE A 62 -6.88 -15.34 11.93
CA ILE A 62 -7.19 -15.99 10.63
C ILE A 62 -6.11 -16.98 10.25
N SER A 63 -6.32 -17.81 9.22
CA SER A 63 -5.26 -18.72 8.77
C SER A 63 -4.12 -17.99 8.06
N THR A 64 -2.90 -18.50 8.17
CA THR A 64 -1.73 -18.04 7.40
C THR A 64 -2.01 -18.04 5.90
N LYS A 65 -2.75 -19.04 5.39
CA LYS A 65 -3.21 -19.10 4.00
C LYS A 65 -4.09 -17.91 3.61
N THR A 66 -4.94 -17.45 4.53
CA THR A 66 -5.78 -16.27 4.31
C THR A 66 -4.93 -15.01 4.24
N VAL A 67 -3.91 -14.88 5.09
CA VAL A 67 -2.95 -13.76 5.05
C VAL A 67 -2.20 -13.74 3.71
N GLU A 68 -1.63 -14.88 3.29
CA GLU A 68 -0.98 -15.01 1.97
C GLU A 68 -1.91 -14.57 0.83
N GLY A 69 -3.18 -14.97 0.88
CA GLY A 69 -4.20 -14.59 -0.08
C GLY A 69 -4.47 -13.09 -0.09
N HIS A 70 -4.56 -12.46 1.08
CA HIS A 70 -4.72 -11.01 1.22
C HIS A 70 -3.51 -10.24 0.68
N ILE A 71 -2.29 -10.67 1.00
CA ILE A 71 -1.04 -10.07 0.51
C ILE A 71 -0.95 -10.19 -1.01
N THR A 72 -1.15 -11.40 -1.54
CA THR A 72 -1.12 -11.67 -2.99
C THR A 72 -2.15 -10.80 -3.72
N LYS A 73 -3.37 -10.70 -3.18
CA LYS A 73 -4.42 -9.86 -3.75
C LYS A 73 -4.07 -8.37 -3.69
N ALA A 74 -3.48 -7.89 -2.58
CA ALA A 74 -3.00 -6.51 -2.47
C ALA A 74 -1.97 -6.19 -3.56
N PHE A 75 -0.94 -7.02 -3.71
CA PHE A 75 0.07 -6.86 -4.76
C PHE A 75 -0.53 -6.89 -6.17
N SER A 76 -1.48 -7.79 -6.43
CA SER A 76 -2.15 -7.84 -7.73
C SER A 76 -2.97 -6.58 -8.02
N ILE A 77 -3.58 -5.96 -7.02
CA ILE A 77 -4.33 -4.71 -7.20
C ILE A 77 -3.36 -3.56 -7.43
N LEU A 78 -2.36 -3.39 -6.55
CA LEU A 78 -1.37 -2.31 -6.67
C LEU A 78 -0.65 -2.34 -8.01
N ARG A 79 -0.26 -3.53 -8.50
CA ARG A 79 0.38 -3.64 -9.82
C ARG A 79 -0.52 -3.19 -10.98
N LYS A 80 -1.84 -3.34 -10.83
CA LYS A 80 -2.82 -2.94 -11.85
C LYS A 80 -3.19 -1.47 -11.78
N THR A 81 -3.12 -0.86 -10.60
CA THR A 81 -3.53 0.53 -10.39
C THR A 81 -2.38 1.53 -10.44
N LEU A 82 -1.17 1.12 -10.05
CA LEU A 82 0.03 1.96 -10.16
C LEU A 82 0.45 2.17 -11.62
N ASP A 83 0.95 3.37 -11.91
CA ASP A 83 1.51 3.70 -13.22
C ASP A 83 2.68 2.73 -13.56
N PRO A 84 2.78 2.26 -14.81
CA PRO A 84 3.82 1.33 -15.24
C PRO A 84 5.25 1.76 -14.88
N LYS A 85 5.53 3.07 -14.82
CA LYS A 85 6.84 3.62 -14.42
C LYS A 85 7.14 3.34 -12.95
N ILE A 86 6.11 3.33 -12.10
CA ILE A 86 6.22 3.08 -10.66
C ILE A 86 6.33 1.59 -10.37
N ASN A 87 5.65 0.76 -11.16
CA ASN A 87 5.62 -0.69 -10.99
C ASN A 87 7.02 -1.31 -10.88
N GLY A 88 8.00 -0.83 -11.65
CA GLY A 88 9.39 -1.31 -11.57
C GLY A 88 10.02 -1.01 -10.21
N VAL A 89 9.93 0.24 -9.74
CA VAL A 89 10.47 0.68 -8.45
C VAL A 89 9.74 -0.01 -7.30
N PHE A 90 8.41 -0.11 -7.38
CA PHE A 90 7.59 -0.81 -6.39
C PHE A 90 8.00 -2.28 -6.27
N LEU A 91 8.30 -2.96 -7.37
CA LEU A 91 8.73 -4.36 -7.35
C LEU A 91 10.15 -4.53 -6.79
N LEU A 92 11.04 -3.56 -6.98
CA LEU A 92 12.35 -3.55 -6.34
C LEU A 92 12.26 -3.34 -4.83
N LEU A 93 11.38 -2.45 -4.37
CA LEU A 93 11.23 -2.13 -2.95
C LEU A 93 10.43 -3.20 -2.17
N PHE A 94 9.38 -3.75 -2.78
CA PHE A 94 8.43 -4.64 -2.09
C PHE A 94 8.39 -6.07 -2.64
N GLY A 95 8.93 -6.31 -3.83
CA GLY A 95 8.87 -7.61 -4.53
C GLY A 95 9.98 -8.60 -4.18
N ILE A 96 11.09 -8.14 -3.58
CA ILE A 96 12.18 -9.04 -3.14
C ILE A 96 11.70 -9.99 -2.02
N ASP A 97 10.64 -9.58 -1.29
CA ASP A 97 10.08 -10.28 -0.13
C ASP A 97 8.73 -10.97 -0.40
N LEU A 98 8.50 -11.48 -1.62
CA LEU A 98 7.31 -12.31 -1.96
C LEU A 98 7.35 -13.73 -1.37
N LYS A 99 8.46 -14.12 -0.73
CA LYS A 99 8.65 -15.40 -0.02
C LYS A 99 8.81 -15.22 1.49
N GLN A 100 8.12 -14.27 2.12
CA GLN A 100 8.29 -14.07 3.56
C GLN A 100 7.77 -15.26 4.37
N LYS A 101 8.74 -16.08 4.79
CA LYS A 101 8.81 -16.93 5.99
C LYS A 101 7.51 -17.65 6.34
N ILE A 102 7.36 -18.84 5.76
CA ILE A 102 6.82 -19.98 6.51
C ILE A 102 7.73 -20.21 7.71
#